data_AF-A0A7Z9SDT8-F1
#
_entry.id   AF-A0A7Z9SDT8-F1
#
_cell.length_a   1.000
_cell.length_b   1.000
_cell.length_c   1.000
_cell.angle_alpha   90.00
_cell.angle_beta   90.00
_cell.angle_gamma   90.00
#
_symmetry.space_group_name_H-M   'P 1'
#
loop_
_entity.id
_entity.type
_entity.pdbx_description
1 polymer ?
#
loop_
_entity_poly.entity_id
_entity_poly.type
_entity_poly.pdbx_seq_one_letter_code
_entity_poly.pdbx_strand_id
1 'polypeptide(L)'
;MFEMFGIIEDNFSAEGIEDIHFIVWIGIGILAIVGYLIYIPKKRKLERIKELEDTWPDVLADLSEELRAGMGVESALDSIANRRNDRMGLMLRDAVSDMRDNGFGIAMKNFAAKSESAMISRIVSILNVALASSGSIATTLE
;
A
#
# COMPACT_ATOMS: atom_id res chain seq x y z
N MET A 1 -1.28 28.74 53.41
CA MET A 1 -2.42 29.19 52.57
C MET A 1 -2.14 30.52 51.85
N PHE A 2 -1.20 31.36 52.31
CA PHE A 2 -0.83 32.61 51.63
C PHE A 2 0.27 32.46 50.56
N GLU A 3 1.17 31.47 50.65
CA GLU A 3 2.25 31.31 49.65
C GLU A 3 1.81 30.70 48.32
N MET A 4 0.67 29.99 48.29
CA MET A 4 0.15 29.39 47.05
C MET A 4 -0.52 30.40 46.12
N PHE A 5 -0.93 31.56 46.64
CA PHE A 5 -1.56 32.63 45.87
C PHE A 5 -0.53 33.51 45.14
N GLY A 6 0.65 33.75 45.74
CA GLY A 6 1.71 34.55 45.12
C GLY A 6 2.30 33.92 43.86
N ILE A 7 2.40 32.58 43.81
CA ILE A 7 2.91 31.85 42.62
C ILE A 7 1.96 31.98 41.42
N ILE A 8 0.66 32.11 41.67
CA ILE A 8 -0.36 32.23 40.62
C ILE A 8 -0.43 33.68 40.11
N GLU A 9 -0.18 34.66 40.97
CA GLU A 9 -0.21 36.09 40.62
C GLU A 9 1.06 36.55 39.89
N ASP A 10 2.25 36.03 40.25
CA ASP A 10 3.50 36.28 39.50
C ASP A 10 3.47 35.69 38.09
N ASN A 11 2.90 34.49 37.92
CA ASN A 11 2.71 33.87 36.60
C ASN A 11 1.71 34.62 35.70
N PHE A 12 0.91 35.54 36.25
CA PHE A 12 -0.07 36.36 35.52
C PHE A 12 0.41 37.79 35.25
N SER A 13 1.63 38.14 35.66
CA SER A 13 2.31 39.36 35.23
C SER A 13 2.70 39.26 33.75
N ALA A 14 2.89 40.41 33.07
CA ALA A 14 3.16 40.47 31.62
C ALA A 14 4.33 39.55 31.18
N GLU A 15 5.33 39.36 32.04
CA GLU A 15 6.48 38.47 31.82
C GLU A 15 6.12 36.97 31.93
N GLY A 16 5.24 36.59 32.88
CA GLY A 16 4.78 35.20 33.04
C GLY A 16 3.81 34.76 31.93
N ILE A 17 3.02 35.69 31.39
CA ILE A 17 2.14 35.44 30.25
C ILE A 17 2.97 35.18 28.98
N GLU A 18 4.04 35.93 28.74
CA GLU A 18 4.96 35.69 27.60
C GLU A 18 5.65 34.32 27.71
N ASP A 19 6.10 33.92 28.90
CA ASP A 19 6.72 32.61 29.13
C ASP A 19 5.73 31.44 28.95
N ILE A 20 4.49 31.59 29.42
CA ILE A 20 3.43 30.59 29.21
C ILE A 20 3.09 30.48 27.72
N HIS A 21 2.99 31.60 27.00
CA HIS A 21 2.79 31.60 25.55
C HIS A 21 3.94 30.90 24.82
N PHE A 22 5.19 31.14 25.22
CA PHE A 22 6.37 30.50 24.65
C PHE A 22 6.36 28.97 24.84
N ILE A 23 6.03 28.50 26.05
CA ILE A 23 5.94 27.06 26.36
C ILE A 23 4.82 26.38 25.57
N VAL A 24 3.66 27.03 25.45
CA VAL A 24 2.54 26.51 24.64
C VAL A 24 2.90 26.44 23.15
N TRP A 25 3.59 27.45 22.63
CA TRP A 25 4.04 27.47 21.24
C TRP A 25 5.07 26.37 20.93
N ILE A 26 6.00 26.12 21.85
CA ILE A 26 6.96 25.01 21.77
C ILE A 26 6.22 23.67 21.78
N GLY A 27 5.23 23.49 22.66
CA GLY A 27 4.41 22.28 22.70
C GLY A 27 3.66 22.00 21.40
N ILE A 28 3.02 23.02 20.82
CA ILE A 28 2.34 22.93 19.52
C ILE A 28 3.34 22.66 18.39
N GLY A 29 4.52 23.31 18.42
CA GLY A 29 5.58 23.11 17.44
C GLY A 29 6.09 21.67 17.41
N ILE A 30 6.30 21.06 18.59
CA ILE A 30 6.73 19.65 18.70
C ILE A 30 5.65 18.70 18.16
N LEU A 31 4.38 18.94 18.49
CA LEU A 31 3.28 18.13 17.95
C LEU A 31 3.11 18.26 16.44
N ALA A 32 3.34 19.46 15.87
CA ALA A 32 3.31 19.68 14.43
C ALA A 32 4.46 18.92 13.73
N ILE A 33 5.66 18.91 14.30
CA ILE A 33 6.81 18.17 13.75
C ILE A 33 6.56 16.66 13.80
N VAL A 34 6.08 16.13 14.93
CA VAL A 34 5.75 14.70 15.07
C VAL A 34 4.62 14.30 14.12
N GLY A 35 3.57 15.12 14.01
CA GLY A 35 2.48 14.92 13.06
C GLY A 35 2.97 14.93 11.61
N TYR A 36 3.87 15.86 11.27
CA TYR A 36 4.46 15.99 9.94
C TYR A 36 5.36 14.79 9.58
N LEU A 37 6.17 14.31 10.53
CA LEU A 37 7.03 13.13 10.35
C LEU A 37 6.23 11.84 10.11
N ILE A 38 5.04 11.70 10.72
CA ILE A 38 4.14 10.57 10.46
C ILE A 38 3.35 10.76 9.15
N TYR A 39 3.06 12.00 8.76
CA TYR A 39 2.27 12.32 7.59
C TYR A 39 3.01 12.06 6.26
N ILE A 40 4.31 12.39 6.19
CA ILE A 40 5.13 12.16 5.00
C ILE A 40 5.11 10.69 4.52
N PRO A 41 5.45 9.68 5.34
CA PRO A 41 5.47 8.30 4.89
C PRO A 41 4.07 7.81 4.53
N LYS A 42 3.02 8.31 5.20
CA LYS A 42 1.64 7.96 4.93
C LYS A 42 1.18 8.46 3.55
N LYS A 43 1.49 9.71 3.19
CA LYS A 43 1.20 10.24 1.84
C LYS A 43 1.94 9.48 0.74
N ARG A 44 3.25 9.25 0.93
CA ARG A 44 4.05 8.47 -0.03
C ARG A 44 3.58 7.03 -0.15
N LYS A 45 2.97 6.44 0.89
CA LYS A 45 2.33 5.12 0.82
C LYS A 45 1.04 5.18 0.00
N LEU A 46 0.19 6.17 0.23
CA LEU A 46 -1.08 6.32 -0.47
C LEU A 46 -0.90 6.62 -1.97
N GLU A 47 0.03 7.49 -2.33
CA GLU A 47 0.39 7.75 -3.73
C GLU A 47 0.89 6.47 -4.41
N ARG A 48 1.75 5.72 -3.72
CA ARG A 48 2.27 4.43 -4.16
C ARG A 48 1.21 3.35 -4.35
N ILE A 49 0.15 3.35 -3.53
CA ILE A 49 -0.97 2.41 -3.67
C ILE A 49 -1.85 2.85 -4.82
N LYS A 50 -2.13 4.16 -4.93
CA LYS A 50 -2.97 4.72 -5.98
C LYS A 50 -2.41 4.50 -7.38
N GLU A 51 -1.09 4.64 -7.55
CA GLU A 51 -0.41 4.30 -8.81
C GLU A 51 -0.63 2.84 -9.20
N LEU A 52 -0.58 1.92 -8.22
CA LEU A 52 -0.81 0.50 -8.48
C LEU A 52 -2.29 0.23 -8.82
N GLU A 53 -3.23 0.88 -8.13
CA GLU A 53 -4.66 0.72 -8.35
C GLU A 53 -5.11 1.25 -9.71
N ASP A 54 -4.58 2.39 -10.16
CA ASP A 54 -4.91 2.99 -11.47
C ASP A 54 -4.42 2.13 -12.63
N THR A 55 -3.29 1.47 -12.42
CA THR A 55 -2.61 0.65 -13.41
C THR A 55 -3.15 -0.77 -13.51
N TRP A 56 -3.77 -1.28 -12.44
CA TRP A 56 -4.22 -2.66 -12.35
C TRP A 56 -5.28 -3.06 -13.39
N PRO A 57 -6.28 -2.21 -13.72
CA PRO A 57 -7.24 -2.49 -14.80
C PRO A 57 -6.56 -2.76 -16.15
N ASP A 58 -5.52 -1.99 -16.49
CA ASP A 58 -4.78 -2.17 -17.73
C ASP A 58 -4.06 -3.53 -17.76
N VAL A 59 -3.45 -3.93 -16.64
CA VAL A 59 -2.82 -5.25 -16.50
C VAL A 59 -3.83 -6.38 -16.70
N LEU A 60 -5.06 -6.24 -16.19
CA LEU A 60 -6.12 -7.22 -16.39
C LEU A 60 -6.61 -7.27 -17.85
N ALA A 61 -6.68 -6.12 -18.53
CA ALA A 61 -7.05 -6.04 -19.93
C ALA A 61 -6.00 -6.74 -20.81
N ASP A 62 -4.72 -6.43 -20.60
CA ASP A 62 -3.60 -7.07 -21.29
C ASP A 62 -3.57 -8.58 -21.00
N LEU A 63 -3.74 -8.97 -19.73
CA LEU A 63 -3.79 -10.38 -19.34
C LEU A 63 -4.95 -11.10 -20.00
N SER A 64 -6.14 -10.50 -20.04
CA SER A 64 -7.30 -11.10 -20.71
C SER A 64 -7.09 -11.27 -22.21
N GLU A 65 -6.40 -10.32 -22.87
CA GLU A 65 -6.08 -10.43 -24.29
C GLU A 65 -5.07 -11.56 -24.54
N GLU A 66 -4.02 -11.63 -23.72
CA GLU A 66 -2.98 -12.65 -23.80
C GLU A 66 -3.51 -14.06 -23.50
N LEU A 67 -4.36 -14.21 -22.48
CA LEU A 67 -5.02 -15.47 -22.17
C LEU A 67 -5.97 -15.90 -23.29
N ARG A 68 -6.70 -14.95 -23.89
CA ARG A 68 -7.59 -15.24 -25.03
C ARG A 68 -6.81 -15.66 -26.28
N ALA A 69 -5.57 -15.21 -26.44
CA ALA A 69 -4.65 -15.68 -27.47
C ALA A 69 -4.12 -17.10 -27.20
N GLY A 70 -4.47 -17.71 -26.06
CA GLY A 70 -4.07 -19.07 -25.69
C GLY A 70 -2.76 -19.13 -24.90
N MET A 71 -2.19 -18.00 -24.47
CA MET A 71 -1.03 -18.00 -23.59
C MET A 71 -1.42 -18.45 -22.18
N GLY A 72 -0.57 -19.24 -21.53
CA GLY A 72 -0.75 -19.61 -20.12
C GLY A 72 -0.57 -18.40 -19.21
N VAL A 73 -1.26 -18.38 -18.06
CA VAL A 73 -1.28 -17.24 -17.12
C VAL A 73 0.13 -16.79 -16.70
N GLU A 74 1.05 -17.73 -16.47
CA GLU A 74 2.42 -17.42 -16.08
C GLU A 74 3.21 -16.74 -17.22
N SER A 75 3.13 -17.27 -18.45
CA SER A 75 3.77 -16.66 -19.62
C SER A 75 3.14 -15.31 -19.97
N ALA A 76 1.82 -15.19 -19.78
CA ALA A 76 1.13 -13.95 -20.07
C ALA A 76 1.52 -12.85 -19.10
N LEU A 77 1.61 -13.21 -17.82
CA LEU A 77 2.03 -12.29 -16.78
C LEU A 77 3.51 -11.92 -16.91
N ASP A 78 4.39 -12.84 -17.36
CA ASP A 78 5.80 -12.54 -17.69
C ASP A 78 5.94 -11.57 -18.87
N SER A 79 5.15 -11.77 -19.94
CA SER A 79 5.10 -10.86 -21.09
C SER A 79 4.71 -9.44 -20.65
N ILE A 80 3.64 -9.30 -19.86
CA ILE A 80 3.17 -8.02 -19.34
C ILE A 80 4.21 -7.39 -18.40
N ALA A 81 4.82 -8.20 -17.54
CA ALA A 81 5.85 -7.77 -16.60
C ALA A 81 7.10 -7.21 -17.30
N ASN A 82 7.50 -7.80 -18.43
CA ASN A 82 8.64 -7.36 -19.22
C ASN A 82 8.33 -6.16 -20.14
N ARG A 83 7.06 -5.96 -20.53
CA ARG A 83 6.64 -4.79 -21.32
C ARG A 83 6.52 -3.51 -20.48
N ARG A 84 6.31 -3.63 -19.16
CA ARG A 84 6.07 -2.49 -18.26
C ARG A 84 7.35 -2.10 -17.52
N ASN A 85 7.75 -0.83 -17.63
CA ASN A 85 8.94 -0.27 -16.96
C ASN A 85 8.60 0.59 -15.72
N ASP A 86 7.35 0.51 -15.27
CA ASP A 86 6.86 1.22 -14.08
C ASP A 86 6.96 0.33 -12.84
N ARG A 87 6.54 0.89 -11.70
CA ARG A 87 6.58 0.19 -10.42
C ARG A 87 5.71 -1.07 -10.38
N MET A 88 4.62 -1.08 -11.12
CA MET A 88 3.79 -2.27 -11.29
C MET A 88 4.53 -3.35 -12.09
N GLY A 89 5.24 -2.99 -13.16
CA GLY A 89 6.12 -3.91 -13.89
C GLY A 89 7.17 -4.56 -12.98
N LEU A 90 7.81 -3.80 -12.10
CA LEU A 90 8.74 -4.37 -11.10
C LEU A 90 8.06 -5.37 -10.16
N MET A 91 6.88 -5.04 -9.65
CA MET A 91 6.14 -5.96 -8.77
C MET A 91 5.63 -7.21 -9.49
N LEU A 92 5.25 -7.09 -10.76
CA LEU A 92 4.85 -8.21 -11.60
C LEU A 92 6.04 -9.13 -11.90
N ARG A 93 7.23 -8.57 -12.16
CA ARG A 93 8.45 -9.38 -12.37
C ARG A 93 8.83 -10.15 -11.12
N ASP A 94 8.73 -9.52 -9.94
CA ASP A 94 8.92 -10.20 -8.66
C ASP A 94 7.90 -11.34 -8.49
N ALA A 95 6.63 -11.10 -8.82
CA ALA A 95 5.60 -12.12 -8.75
C ALA A 95 5.87 -13.26 -9.73
N VAL A 96 6.26 -12.98 -10.97
CA VAL A 96 6.57 -13.99 -12.00
C VAL A 96 7.76 -14.84 -11.58
N SER A 97 8.79 -14.23 -10.98
CA SER A 97 9.89 -14.97 -10.38
C SER A 97 9.39 -15.88 -9.25
N ASP A 98 8.55 -15.37 -8.36
CA ASP A 98 7.98 -16.14 -7.25
C ASP A 98 7.04 -17.26 -7.73
N MET A 99 6.34 -17.08 -8.85
CA MET A 99 5.49 -18.10 -9.48
C MET A 99 6.31 -19.30 -9.93
N ARG A 100 7.50 -19.05 -10.48
CA ARG A 100 8.39 -20.11 -10.97
C ARG A 100 8.90 -21.00 -9.83
N ASP A 101 9.08 -20.44 -8.64
CA ASP A 101 9.65 -21.14 -7.49
C ASP A 101 8.58 -21.74 -6.56
N ASN A 102 7.46 -21.03 -6.34
CA ASN A 102 6.45 -21.34 -5.32
C ASN A 102 5.04 -21.60 -5.90
N GLY A 103 4.84 -21.42 -7.21
CA GLY A 103 3.57 -21.62 -7.90
C GLY A 103 2.64 -20.42 -7.87
N PHE A 104 1.75 -20.36 -8.87
CA PHE A 104 0.83 -19.23 -9.14
C PHE A 104 0.09 -18.69 -7.90
N GLY A 105 -0.60 -19.55 -7.17
CA GLY A 105 -1.46 -19.12 -6.06
C GLY A 105 -0.70 -18.45 -4.91
N ILE A 106 0.49 -18.94 -4.58
CA ILE A 106 1.32 -18.39 -3.50
C ILE A 106 1.94 -17.06 -3.95
N ALA A 107 2.48 -17.02 -5.15
CA ALA A 107 3.10 -15.82 -5.71
C ALA A 107 2.09 -14.67 -5.86
N MET A 108 0.88 -14.95 -6.33
CA MET A 108 -0.16 -13.92 -6.43
C MET A 108 -0.61 -13.44 -5.04
N LYS A 109 -0.69 -14.34 -4.05
CA LYS A 109 -0.99 -13.96 -2.65
C LYS A 109 0.09 -13.05 -2.07
N ASN A 110 1.36 -13.33 -2.34
CA ASN A 110 2.49 -12.51 -1.93
C ASN A 110 2.47 -11.15 -2.63
N PHE A 111 2.15 -11.12 -3.93
CA PHE A 111 1.96 -9.90 -4.71
C PHE A 111 0.86 -9.01 -4.11
N ALA A 112 -0.30 -9.59 -3.79
CA ALA A 112 -1.40 -8.88 -3.14
C ALA A 112 -0.97 -8.26 -1.80
N ALA A 113 -0.27 -9.02 -0.97
CA ALA A 113 0.25 -8.53 0.31
C ALA A 113 1.26 -7.39 0.14
N LYS A 114 2.15 -7.50 -0.86
CA LYS A 114 3.17 -6.49 -1.19
C LYS A 114 2.59 -5.21 -1.79
N SER A 115 1.41 -5.29 -2.43
CA SER A 115 0.74 -4.12 -3.02
C SER A 115 0.18 -3.16 -1.98
N GLU A 116 -0.05 -3.62 -0.75
CA GLU A 116 -0.75 -2.89 0.31
C GLU A 116 -2.16 -2.36 -0.11
N SER A 117 -2.73 -2.83 -1.24
CA SER A 117 -4.05 -2.43 -1.73
C SER A 117 -5.13 -3.48 -1.43
N ALA A 118 -6.22 -3.03 -0.80
CA ALA A 118 -7.40 -3.86 -0.56
C ALA A 118 -8.12 -4.25 -1.86
N MET A 119 -8.06 -3.42 -2.90
CA MET A 119 -8.66 -3.71 -4.21
C MET A 119 -7.88 -4.82 -4.92
N ILE A 120 -6.56 -4.69 -5.03
CA ILE A 120 -5.70 -5.68 -5.68
C ILE A 120 -5.79 -7.03 -4.97
N SER A 121 -5.79 -7.03 -3.63
CA SER A 121 -5.95 -8.25 -2.84
C SER A 121 -7.26 -9.00 -3.12
N ARG A 122 -8.37 -8.27 -3.27
CA ARG A 122 -9.66 -8.87 -3.66
C ARG A 122 -9.62 -9.47 -5.05
N ILE A 123 -9.04 -8.77 -6.02
CA ILE A 123 -8.97 -9.24 -7.42
C ILE A 123 -8.11 -10.50 -7.51
N VAL A 124 -6.95 -10.50 -6.86
CA VAL A 124 -6.09 -11.68 -6.77
C VAL A 124 -6.81 -12.86 -6.15
N SER A 125 -7.54 -12.64 -5.06
CA SER A 125 -8.30 -13.71 -4.41
C SER A 125 -9.36 -14.31 -5.35
N ILE A 126 -10.07 -13.47 -6.10
CA ILE A 126 -11.06 -13.93 -7.09
C ILE A 126 -10.38 -14.71 -8.20
N LEU A 127 -9.26 -14.20 -8.74
CA LEU A 127 -8.50 -14.85 -9.80
C LEU A 127 -7.95 -16.21 -9.37
N ASN A 128 -7.38 -16.31 -8.17
CA ASN A 128 -6.90 -17.58 -7.61
C ASN A 128 -8.03 -18.61 -7.47
N VAL A 129 -9.20 -18.19 -6.99
CA VAL A 129 -10.37 -19.10 -6.88
C VAL A 129 -10.89 -19.50 -8.25
N ALA A 130 -10.98 -18.55 -9.20
CA ALA A 130 -11.47 -18.81 -10.55
C ALA A 130 -10.54 -19.75 -11.34
N LEU A 131 -9.23 -19.54 -11.28
CA LEU A 131 -8.25 -20.37 -11.97
C LEU A 131 -8.15 -21.77 -11.33
N ALA A 132 -8.12 -21.87 -10.00
CA ALA A 132 -8.17 -23.16 -9.32
C ALA A 132 -9.45 -23.93 -9.66
N SER A 133 -10.59 -23.23 -9.76
CA SER A 133 -11.85 -23.83 -10.20
C SER A 133 -11.83 -24.26 -11.68
N SER A 134 -11.18 -23.51 -12.57
CA SER A 134 -11.06 -23.90 -13.99
C SER A 134 -10.22 -25.15 -14.20
N GLY A 135 -9.17 -25.35 -13.39
CA GLY A 135 -8.40 -26.59 -13.38
C GLY A 135 -9.20 -27.77 -12.82
N SER A 136 -9.99 -27.53 -11.76
CA SER A 136 -10.82 -28.56 -11.12
C SER A 136 -11.92 -29.11 -12.04
N ILE A 137 -12.54 -28.29 -12.90
CA ILE A 137 -13.58 -28.77 -13.82
C ILE A 137 -12.99 -29.64 -14.94
N ALA A 138 -11.75 -29.36 -15.38
CA ALA A 138 -11.07 -30.17 -16.40
C ALA A 138 -10.66 -31.56 -15.88
N THR A 139 -10.25 -31.68 -14.62
CA THR A 139 -9.84 -32.98 -14.02
C THR A 139 -11.02 -33.81 -13.50
N THR A 140 -12.21 -33.23 -13.29
CA THR A 140 -13.41 -34.00 -12.85
C THR A 140 -14.19 -34.59 -14.04
N LEU A 141 -13.74 -34.34 -15.26
CA LEU A 141 -14.31 -34.91 -16.49
C LEU A 141 -13.43 -36.02 -17.10
N GLU A 142 -12.41 -36.49 -16.38
CA GLU A 142 -11.59 -37.66 -16.70
C GLU A 142 -11.91 -38.86 -15.79
#